data_AF-A0A8H6BIW6-F1
#
_entry.id   AF-A0A8H6BIW6-F1
#
_cell.length_a   1.000
_cell.length_b   1.000
_cell.length_c   1.000
_cell.angle_alpha   90.00
_cell.angle_beta   90.00
_cell.angle_gamma   90.00
#
_symmetry.space_group_name_H-M   'P 1'
#
loop_
_entity.id
_entity.type
_entity.pdbx_description
1 polymer ?
#
loop_
_entity_poly.entity_id
_entity_poly.type
_entity_poly.pdbx_seq_one_letter_code
_entity_poly.pdbx_strand_id
1 'polypeptide(L)'
;MTKLISVNECDVQDAHSNLDQIELYSTKRAKLDNERDPKTGKLTRPWHFEVVPGFFKQDDEETDDATFDFIDEHFGLKLESWKDVIEKVKELNANAKKKRGVQAHLLCKAWTGLS
;
A
#
# COMPACT_ATOMS: atom_id res chain seq x y z
N MET A 1 4.07 1.11 -31.42
CA MET A 1 3.09 1.90 -30.65
C MET A 1 3.86 2.98 -29.92
N THR A 2 3.44 4.24 -30.01
CA THR A 2 4.08 5.34 -29.28
C THR A 2 3.60 5.30 -27.84
N LYS A 3 4.50 5.14 -26.86
CA LYS A 3 4.14 5.16 -25.42
C LYS A 3 3.49 6.51 -25.09
N LEU A 4 2.26 6.48 -24.60
CA LEU A 4 1.46 7.67 -24.23
C LEU A 4 1.88 8.27 -22.89
N ILE A 5 2.54 7.49 -22.04
CA ILE A 5 3.03 7.88 -20.71
C ILE A 5 4.47 7.35 -20.62
N SER A 6 5.41 8.23 -20.29
CA SER A 6 6.80 7.89 -20.04
C SER A 6 7.20 8.47 -18.69
N VAL A 7 7.69 7.61 -17.79
CA VAL A 7 8.30 8.03 -16.52
C VAL A 7 9.49 8.92 -16.85
N ASN A 8 9.52 10.12 -16.29
CA ASN A 8 10.62 11.07 -16.45
C ASN A 8 11.42 11.21 -15.14
N GLU A 9 12.54 11.95 -15.18
CA GLU A 9 13.41 12.14 -14.02
C GLU A 9 12.69 12.82 -12.83
N CYS A 10 11.71 13.68 -13.09
CA CYS A 10 10.90 14.31 -12.05
C CYS A 10 9.98 13.29 -11.37
N ASP A 11 9.38 12.35 -12.11
CA ASP A 11 8.54 11.29 -11.54
C ASP A 11 9.36 10.39 -10.59
N VAL A 12 10.61 10.08 -10.97
CA VAL A 12 11.54 9.30 -10.12
C VAL A 12 11.98 10.08 -8.89
N GLN A 13 12.25 11.38 -9.03
CA GLN A 13 12.58 12.24 -7.91
C GLN A 13 11.40 12.38 -6.95
N ASP A 14 10.18 12.61 -7.42
CA ASP A 14 8.99 12.74 -6.56
C ASP A 14 8.69 11.45 -5.77
N ALA A 15 8.97 10.28 -6.35
CA ALA A 15 8.82 9.00 -5.67
C ALA A 15 9.85 8.78 -4.53
N HIS A 16 11.08 9.29 -4.69
CA HIS A 16 12.22 8.98 -3.81
C HIS A 16 12.74 10.16 -2.96
N SER A 17 12.29 11.38 -3.20
CA SER A 17 12.89 12.59 -2.61
C SER A 17 12.58 12.81 -1.12
N ASN A 18 11.58 12.12 -0.56
CA ASN A 18 11.06 12.38 0.79
C ASN A 18 11.47 11.33 1.83
N LEU A 19 12.68 10.77 1.73
CA LEU A 19 13.18 9.74 2.67
C LEU A 19 13.27 10.26 4.12
N ASP A 20 13.53 11.55 4.31
CA ASP A 20 13.55 12.24 5.61
C ASP A 20 12.18 12.25 6.30
N GLN A 21 11.09 12.20 5.53
CA GLN A 21 9.74 12.20 6.08
C GLN A 21 9.30 10.84 6.61
N ILE A 22 10.01 9.75 6.26
CA ILE A 22 9.68 8.40 6.71
C ILE A 22 9.71 8.31 8.24
N GLU A 23 10.78 8.79 8.86
CA GLU A 23 10.95 8.77 10.33
C GLU A 23 9.98 9.73 11.03
N LEU A 24 9.71 10.89 10.42
CA LEU A 24 8.75 11.85 10.92
C LEU A 24 7.33 11.25 10.97
N TYR A 25 6.90 10.60 9.89
CA TYR A 25 5.58 10.00 9.81
C TYR A 25 5.47 8.72 10.64
N SER A 26 6.52 7.90 10.74
CA SER A 26 6.51 6.73 11.61
C SER A 26 6.27 7.14 13.07
N THR A 27 6.96 8.20 13.53
CA THR A 27 6.81 8.75 14.87
C THR A 27 5.42 9.34 15.10
N LYS A 28 4.89 10.12 14.14
CA LYS A 28 3.53 10.69 14.23
C LYS A 28 2.46 9.59 14.29
N ARG A 29 2.59 8.55 13.47
CA ARG A 29 1.69 7.38 13.48
C ARG A 29 1.72 6.66 14.82
N ALA A 30 2.91 6.35 15.35
CA ALA A 30 3.05 5.67 16.64
C ALA A 30 2.37 6.43 17.79
N LYS A 31 2.41 7.78 17.77
CA LYS A 31 1.70 8.61 18.76
C LYS A 31 0.18 8.50 18.60
N LEU A 32 -0.32 8.56 17.37
CA LEU A 32 -1.76 8.51 17.07
C LEU A 32 -2.37 7.13 17.30
N ASP A 33 -1.61 6.06 17.07
CA ASP A 33 -2.03 4.68 17.28
C ASP A 33 -2.23 4.36 18.77
N ASN A 34 -1.51 5.05 19.65
CA ASN A 34 -1.61 4.91 21.11
C ASN A 34 -2.51 5.96 21.78
N GLU A 35 -3.10 6.87 20.99
CA GLU A 35 -3.99 7.90 21.52
C GLU A 35 -5.24 7.26 22.12
N ARG A 36 -5.53 7.60 23.38
CA ARG A 36 -6.71 7.10 24.11
C ARG A 36 -7.65 8.25 24.42
N ASP A 37 -8.94 7.98 24.28
CA ASP A 37 -9.98 8.91 24.69
C ASP A 37 -9.97 9.04 26.23
N PRO A 38 -9.84 10.27 26.78
CA PRO A 38 -9.70 10.49 28.23
C PRO A 38 -10.96 10.16 29.03
N LYS A 39 -12.14 10.07 28.39
CA LYS A 39 -13.41 9.74 29.05
C LYS A 39 -13.67 8.25 29.08
N THR A 40 -13.24 7.52 28.04
CA THR A 40 -13.55 6.08 27.89
C THR A 40 -12.35 5.15 28.09
N GLY A 41 -11.12 5.67 28.07
CA GLY A 41 -9.88 4.91 28.18
C GLY A 41 -9.58 3.99 26.98
N LYS A 42 -10.45 3.99 25.96
CA LYS A 42 -10.30 3.20 24.74
C LYS A 42 -9.41 3.92 23.74
N LEU A 43 -8.82 3.16 22.81
CA LEU A 43 -8.07 3.74 21.70
C LEU A 43 -9.00 4.57 20.82
N THR A 44 -8.57 5.79 20.50
CA THR A 44 -9.28 6.68 19.58
C THR A 44 -9.33 6.09 18.17
N ARG A 45 -8.30 5.33 17.79
CA ARG A 45 -8.19 4.64 16.50
C ARG A 45 -7.88 3.16 16.72
N PRO A 46 -8.89 2.28 16.84
CA PRO A 46 -8.68 0.86 17.10
C PRO A 46 -8.30 0.06 15.84
N TRP A 47 -7.92 0.74 14.75
CA TRP A 47 -7.62 0.13 13.46
C TRP A 47 -6.13 -0.17 13.35
N HIS A 48 -5.80 -1.41 12.97
CA HIS A 48 -4.44 -1.81 12.66
C HIS A 48 -4.36 -2.15 11.18
N PHE A 49 -3.36 -1.58 10.50
CA PHE A 49 -3.10 -1.83 9.09
C PHE A 49 -1.77 -2.56 8.97
N GLU A 50 -1.79 -3.65 8.21
CA GLU A 50 -0.60 -4.43 7.85
C GLU A 50 -0.52 -4.54 6.33
N VAL A 51 0.70 -4.62 5.80
CA VAL A 51 0.95 -4.87 4.38
C VAL A 51 1.04 -6.37 4.17
N VAL A 52 0.30 -6.89 3.18
CA VAL A 52 0.35 -8.31 2.80
C VAL A 52 1.16 -8.43 1.51
N PRO A 53 2.41 -8.93 1.56
CA PRO A 53 3.27 -9.01 0.39
C PRO A 53 2.81 -10.10 -0.60
N GLY A 54 3.35 -10.08 -1.82
CA GLY A 54 3.19 -11.14 -2.80
C GLY A 54 2.10 -10.91 -3.85
N PHE A 55 1.46 -9.76 -3.83
CA PHE A 55 0.49 -9.35 -4.87
C PHE A 55 1.16 -8.62 -6.03
N PHE A 56 2.17 -7.80 -5.74
CA PHE A 56 2.86 -6.98 -6.71
C PHE A 56 4.38 -7.23 -6.68
N LYS A 57 5.04 -7.04 -7.83
CA LYS A 57 6.49 -7.15 -8.01
C LYS A 57 7.24 -6.06 -7.25
N GLN A 58 6.62 -4.89 -7.10
CA GLN A 58 7.14 -3.76 -6.32
C GLN A 58 7.32 -4.07 -4.82
N ASP A 59 6.65 -5.11 -4.30
CA ASP A 59 6.84 -5.57 -2.93
C ASP A 59 8.07 -6.50 -2.78
N ASP A 60 8.74 -6.85 -3.89
CA ASP A 60 9.91 -7.72 -3.92
C ASP A 60 11.20 -6.91 -3.88
N GLU A 61 12.11 -7.23 -2.96
CA GLU A 61 13.38 -6.52 -2.79
C GLU A 61 14.29 -6.65 -4.03
N GLU A 62 14.06 -7.66 -4.86
CA GLU A 62 14.82 -7.94 -6.08
C GLU A 62 14.28 -7.21 -7.33
N THR A 63 13.13 -6.52 -7.23
CA THR A 63 12.55 -5.80 -8.37
C THR A 63 13.20 -4.42 -8.52
N ASP A 64 13.85 -4.19 -9.67
CA ASP A 64 14.34 -2.87 -10.04
C ASP A 64 13.20 -2.01 -10.59
N ASP A 65 12.58 -1.24 -9.70
CA ASP A 65 11.49 -0.31 -10.02
C ASP A 65 11.87 0.75 -11.08
N ALA A 66 13.17 0.96 -11.36
CA ALA A 66 13.62 1.91 -12.38
C ALA A 66 13.55 1.35 -13.82
N THR A 67 13.51 0.03 -13.98
CA THR A 67 13.42 -0.63 -15.30
C THR A 67 12.04 -1.23 -15.58
N PHE A 68 11.18 -1.24 -14.56
CA PHE A 68 9.87 -1.84 -14.59
C PHE A 68 8.85 -0.98 -15.37
N ASP A 69 8.14 -1.59 -16.32
CA ASP A 69 7.09 -0.92 -17.07
C ASP A 69 5.71 -1.18 -16.46
N PHE A 70 5.25 -0.25 -15.61
CA PHE A 70 3.96 -0.36 -14.93
C PHE A 70 2.76 -0.50 -15.87
N ILE A 71 2.85 -0.03 -17.13
CA ILE A 71 1.74 -0.09 -18.09
C ILE A 71 1.72 -1.44 -18.80
N ASP A 72 2.87 -1.85 -19.34
CA ASP A 72 2.98 -3.08 -20.11
C ASP A 72 2.96 -4.33 -19.21
N GLU A 73 3.37 -4.20 -17.94
CA GLU A 73 3.39 -5.29 -16.96
C GLU A 73 2.21 -5.28 -15.98
N HIS A 74 1.07 -4.70 -16.37
CA HIS A 74 -0.17 -4.73 -15.58
C HIS A 74 0.02 -4.27 -14.11
N PHE A 75 0.73 -3.15 -13.89
CA PHE A 75 1.09 -2.63 -12.57
C PHE A 75 1.95 -3.58 -11.72
N GLY A 76 2.62 -4.54 -12.35
CA GLY A 76 3.56 -5.43 -11.69
C GLY A 76 2.84 -6.55 -10.97
N LEU A 77 1.67 -6.93 -11.46
CA LEU A 77 0.88 -7.97 -10.84
C LEU A 77 1.66 -9.30 -10.87
N LYS A 78 1.84 -9.93 -9.70
CA LYS A 78 2.45 -11.28 -9.60
C LYS A 78 1.46 -12.40 -9.94
N LEU A 79 0.17 -12.12 -9.83
CA LEU A 79 -0.91 -13.03 -10.18
C LEU A 79 -1.24 -12.95 -11.67
N GLU A 80 -1.85 -13.99 -12.22
CA GLU A 80 -2.17 -14.07 -13.66
C GLU A 80 -3.22 -13.02 -14.07
N SER A 81 -4.12 -12.63 -13.16
CA SER A 81 -5.15 -11.64 -13.44
C SER A 81 -5.66 -10.86 -12.22
N TRP A 82 -6.29 -9.72 -12.48
CA TRP A 82 -7.02 -8.95 -11.44
C TRP A 82 -8.17 -9.73 -10.79
N LYS A 83 -8.72 -10.74 -11.47
CA LYS A 83 -9.74 -11.61 -10.86
C LYS A 83 -9.13 -12.43 -9.73
N ASP A 84 -7.92 -12.94 -9.92
CA ASP A 84 -7.20 -13.73 -8.93
C ASP A 84 -6.85 -12.88 -7.71
N VAL A 85 -6.53 -11.59 -7.90
CA VAL A 85 -6.35 -10.63 -6.79
C VAL A 85 -7.61 -10.55 -5.95
N ILE A 86 -8.77 -10.35 -6.59
CA ILE A 86 -10.06 -10.22 -5.90
C ILE A 86 -10.40 -11.52 -5.16
N GLU A 87 -10.16 -12.68 -5.76
CA GLU A 87 -10.37 -13.97 -5.12
C GLU A 87 -9.47 -14.16 -3.91
N LYS A 88 -8.18 -13.83 -4.02
CA LYS A 88 -7.24 -13.90 -2.89
C LYS A 88 -7.63 -12.96 -1.75
N VAL A 89 -8.09 -11.74 -2.06
CA VAL A 89 -8.61 -10.80 -1.06
C VAL A 89 -9.86 -11.37 -0.38
N LYS A 90 -10.77 -12.03 -1.12
CA LYS A 90 -11.93 -12.71 -0.56
C LYS A 90 -11.53 -13.86 0.36
N GLU A 91 -10.54 -14.67 -0.03
CA GLU A 91 -9.99 -15.75 0.80
C GLU A 91 -9.39 -15.20 2.11
N LEU A 92 -8.57 -14.15 2.02
CA LEU A 92 -7.99 -13.48 3.19
C LEU A 92 -9.09 -12.99 4.13
N ASN A 93 -10.13 -12.35 3.59
CA ASN A 93 -11.27 -11.88 4.36
C ASN A 93 -12.10 -13.01 5.00
N ALA A 94 -12.26 -14.13 4.29
CA ALA A 94 -12.95 -15.31 4.83
C ALA A 94 -12.18 -15.93 6.00
N ASN A 95 -10.85 -16.00 5.90
CA ASN A 95 -9.97 -16.52 6.95
C ASN A 95 -9.88 -15.57 8.15
N ALA A 96 -9.90 -14.26 7.90
CA ALA A 96 -9.82 -13.22 8.92
C ALA A 96 -11.01 -13.20 9.88
N LYS A 97 -12.22 -13.59 9.43
CA LYS A 97 -13.41 -13.68 10.30
C LYS A 97 -13.25 -14.59 11.53
N LYS A 98 -12.28 -15.51 11.55
CA LYS A 98 -11.98 -16.34 12.72
C LYS A 98 -11.09 -15.66 13.77
N LYS A 99 -10.38 -14.58 13.42
CA LYS A 99 -9.46 -13.85 14.31
C LYS A 99 -9.82 -12.36 14.30
N ARG A 100 -10.71 -11.96 15.22
CA ARG A 100 -10.97 -10.56 15.63
C ARG A 100 -10.95 -9.53 14.48
N GLY A 101 -12.03 -9.46 13.69
CA GLY A 101 -12.40 -8.25 12.94
C GLY A 101 -11.39 -7.70 11.93
N VAL A 102 -10.51 -8.54 11.37
CA VAL A 102 -9.57 -8.12 10.32
C VAL A 102 -10.27 -8.15 8.95
N GLN A 103 -10.07 -7.12 8.13
CA GLN A 103 -10.58 -7.05 6.75
C GLN A 103 -9.48 -6.51 5.82
N ALA A 104 -8.98 -7.38 4.95
CA ALA A 104 -8.09 -7.03 3.86
C ALA A 104 -8.84 -6.17 2.82
N HIS A 105 -8.25 -5.03 2.50
CA HIS A 105 -8.68 -4.14 1.43
C HIS A 105 -7.52 -3.88 0.49
N LEU A 106 -7.82 -3.85 -0.81
CA LEU A 106 -6.87 -3.34 -1.79
C LEU A 106 -6.87 -1.81 -1.67
N LEU A 107 -5.84 -1.28 -1.03
CA LEU A 107 -5.57 0.16 -1.03
C LEU A 107 -4.56 0.43 -2.14
N CYS A 108 -5.05 0.85 -3.30
CA CYS A 108 -4.15 1.51 -4.25
C CYS A 108 -3.64 2.78 -3.56
N LYS A 109 -2.31 2.97 -3.52
CA LYS A 109 -1.72 4.30 -3.33
C LYS A 109 -2.10 5.14 -4.57
N ALA A 110 -3.34 5.58 -4.65
CA ALA A 110 -3.69 6.68 -5.53
C ALA A 110 -3.06 7.93 -4.91
N TRP A 111 -2.17 8.56 -5.67
CA TRP A 111 -1.60 9.87 -5.37
C TRP A 111 -2.78 10.81 -5.08
N THR A 112 -3.05 11.11 -3.82
CA THR A 112 -4.07 12.10 -3.45
C THR A 112 -3.46 13.47 -3.71
N GLY A 113 -3.53 13.90 -4.97
CA GLY A 113 -3.42 15.30 -5.33
C GLY A 113 -4.58 16.05 -4.67
N LEU A 114 -4.31 16.58 -3.48
CA LEU A 114 -5.11 17.64 -2.88
C LEU A 114 -4.89 18.88 -3.76
N SER A 115 -5.91 19.17 -4.57
CA SER A 115 -6.14 20.46 -5.21
C SER A 115 -6.25 21.61 -4.21
#